data_AF-A0A8B3LED6-F1
#
_entry.id   AF-A0A8B3LED6-F1
#
_cell.length_a   1.000
_cell.length_b   1.000
_cell.length_c   1.000
_cell.angle_alpha   90.00
_cell.angle_beta   90.00
_cell.angle_gamma   90.00
#
_symmetry.space_group_name_H-M   'P 1'
#
loop_
_entity.id
_entity.type
_entity.pdbx_description
1 polymer ?
#
loop_
_entity_poly.entity_id
_entity_poly.type
_entity_poly.pdbx_seq_one_letter_code
_entity_poly.pdbx_strand_id
1 'polypeptide(L)'
;VKSTGNRHPGATQMAFTTRVSYAQTPSSCRIADAAVTVKVKVILPEWRRPRKADADVRLFWDTLSADIKRHEERHVEIAKNHGGELEEALKATYPQKNCDAAKAKAAAITAAVLAKHDRAQLQFDRVESVNFESRILRLLRYRMERIGNGRLPPA
;
A
#
# COMPACT_ATOMS: atom_id res chain seq x y z
N VAL A 1 6.53 14.00 0.90
CA VAL A 1 5.11 14.42 0.73
C VAL A 1 4.59 14.91 2.07
N LYS A 2 4.06 16.14 2.14
CA LYS A 2 3.47 16.75 3.35
C LYS A 2 2.08 16.12 3.59
N SER A 3 1.84 15.55 4.76
CA SER A 3 0.57 14.92 5.13
C SER A 3 -0.45 15.97 5.61
N THR A 4 -1.61 15.97 4.98
CA THR A 4 -2.78 16.80 5.28
C THR A 4 -3.60 16.20 6.42
N GLY A 5 -3.61 16.85 7.58
CA GLY A 5 -4.79 17.05 8.43
C GLY A 5 -5.45 15.89 9.18
N ASN A 6 -5.52 14.67 8.64
CA ASN A 6 -6.16 13.51 9.29
C ASN A 6 -5.10 12.46 9.58
N ARG A 7 -4.51 12.50 10.77
CA ARG A 7 -3.53 11.49 11.17
C ARG A 7 -4.28 10.19 11.45
N HIS A 8 -4.28 9.28 10.48
CA HIS A 8 -4.53 7.87 10.77
C HIS A 8 -3.47 7.41 11.80
N PRO A 9 -3.84 6.58 12.78
CA PRO A 9 -2.92 6.12 13.82
C PRO A 9 -1.82 5.16 13.30
N GLY A 10 -1.90 4.77 12.03
CA GLY A 10 -0.83 4.09 11.28
C GLY A 10 -0.33 4.94 10.11
N ALA A 11 0.79 4.53 9.52
CA ALA A 11 1.27 5.10 8.27
C ALA A 11 2.10 4.11 7.47
N THR A 12 1.93 4.14 6.15
CA THR A 12 2.75 3.38 5.21
C THR A 12 3.63 4.33 4.39
N GLN A 13 4.94 4.14 4.46
CA GLN A 13 5.91 4.85 3.63
C GLN A 13 6.40 3.92 2.53
N MET A 14 6.53 4.43 1.31
CA MET A 14 6.94 3.63 0.16
C MET A 14 7.86 4.39 -0.79
N ALA A 15 8.74 3.65 -1.45
CA ALA A 15 9.63 4.15 -2.48
C ALA A 15 9.71 3.15 -3.64
N PHE A 16 9.54 3.65 -4.85
CA PHE A 16 9.70 2.89 -6.09
C PHE A 16 11.07 3.19 -6.69
N THR A 17 11.82 2.14 -7.00
CA THR A 17 13.09 2.23 -7.72
C THR A 17 12.98 1.41 -8.99
N THR A 18 13.18 2.06 -10.14
CA THR A 18 13.11 1.40 -11.44
C THR A 18 14.49 1.36 -12.07
N ARG A 19 14.92 0.16 -12.50
CA ARG A 19 16.13 -0.04 -13.30
C ARG A 19 15.70 -0.46 -14.70
N VAL A 20 16.19 0.24 -15.72
CA VAL A 20 15.86 -0.03 -17.12
C VAL A 20 17.15 -0.16 -17.91
N SER A 21 17.28 -1.24 -18.68
CA SER A 21 18.36 -1.40 -19.65
C SER A 21 17.83 -1.21 -21.06
N TYR A 22 18.70 -0.76 -21.97
CA TYR A 22 18.33 -0.44 -23.34
C TYR A 22 19.23 -1.20 -24.31
N ALA A 23 18.66 -1.67 -25.41
CA ALA A 23 19.40 -2.26 -26.52
C ALA A 23 19.23 -1.39 -27.75
N GLN A 24 20.35 -0.92 -28.31
CA GLN A 24 20.39 -0.04 -29.48
C GLN A 24 20.83 -0.80 -30.72
N THR A 25 20.22 -0.43 -31.84
CA THR A 25 20.61 -0.77 -33.21
C THR A 25 20.79 0.53 -34.01
N PRO A 26 21.31 0.50 -35.24
CA PRO A 26 21.45 1.71 -36.06
C PRO A 26 20.13 2.46 -36.32
N SER A 27 18.99 1.76 -36.34
CA SER A 27 17.69 2.32 -36.69
C SER A 27 16.67 2.36 -35.55
N SER A 28 16.99 1.77 -34.39
CA SER A 28 16.06 1.71 -33.26
C SER A 28 16.73 1.48 -31.91
N CYS A 29 16.03 1.81 -30.83
CA CYS A 29 16.41 1.45 -29.47
C CYS A 29 15.17 0.96 -28.71
N ARG A 30 15.31 -0.16 -28.01
CA ARG A 30 14.23 -0.76 -27.21
C ARG A 30 14.64 -0.87 -25.75
N ILE A 31 13.65 -1.00 -24.88
CA ILE A 31 13.88 -1.47 -23.51
C ILE A 31 14.28 -2.95 -23.62
N ALA A 32 15.47 -3.28 -23.13
CA ALA A 32 16.00 -4.64 -23.14
C ALA A 32 15.49 -5.44 -21.95
N ASP A 33 15.48 -4.80 -20.79
CA ASP A 33 14.94 -5.33 -19.55
C ASP A 33 14.52 -4.18 -18.62
N ALA A 34 13.58 -4.46 -17.72
CA ALA A 34 13.16 -3.54 -16.68
C ALA A 34 12.89 -4.30 -15.37
N ALA A 35 13.35 -3.72 -14.26
CA ALA A 35 13.13 -4.24 -12.93
C ALA A 35 12.61 -3.12 -12.01
N VAL A 36 11.48 -3.35 -11.34
CA VAL A 36 10.88 -2.40 -10.40
C VAL A 36 10.97 -2.97 -8.98
N THR A 37 11.59 -2.22 -8.08
CA THR A 37 11.66 -2.55 -6.65
C THR A 37 10.78 -1.59 -5.87
N VAL A 38 9.88 -2.14 -5.06
CA VAL A 38 9.05 -1.38 -4.12
C VAL A 38 9.56 -1.61 -2.71
N LYS A 39 10.12 -0.57 -2.09
CA LYS A 39 10.51 -0.61 -0.68
C LYS A 39 9.39 -0.01 0.16
N VAL A 40 8.95 -0.74 1.16
CA VAL A 40 7.82 -0.33 2.02
C VAL A 40 8.21 -0.37 3.49
N LYS A 41 7.78 0.62 4.26
CA LYS A 41 7.88 0.69 5.72
C LYS A 41 6.50 0.97 6.30
N VAL A 42 5.95 -0.01 7.00
CA VAL A 42 4.69 0.13 7.74
C VAL A 42 5.00 0.57 9.17
N ILE A 43 4.29 1.59 9.64
CA ILE A 43 4.39 2.17 10.98
C ILE A 43 3.04 1.95 11.64
N LEU A 44 3.04 1.23 12.76
CA LEU A 44 1.83 0.90 13.53
C LEU A 44 1.86 1.59 14.89
N PRO A 45 0.69 1.89 15.46
CA PRO A 45 0.62 2.42 16.81
C PRO A 45 0.98 1.33 17.82
N GLU A 46 1.72 1.73 18.84
CA GLU A 46 2.04 0.88 19.99
C GLU A 46 1.26 1.37 21.20
N TRP A 47 0.62 0.46 21.92
CA TRP A 47 0.02 0.76 23.21
C TRP A 47 0.87 0.19 24.34
N ARG A 48 1.44 1.09 25.14
CA ARG A 48 2.13 0.74 26.38
C ARG A 48 1.07 0.40 27.44
N ARG A 49 0.66 -0.86 27.43
CA ARG A 49 -0.44 -1.39 28.26
C ARG A 49 -0.15 -1.26 29.76
N PRO A 50 -0.95 -0.51 30.54
CA PRO A 50 -0.87 -0.53 31.99
C PRO A 50 -1.22 -1.92 32.55
N ARG A 51 -0.55 -2.38 33.61
CA ARG A 51 -0.78 -3.73 34.20
C ARG A 51 -2.24 -3.98 34.63
N LYS A 52 -3.01 -2.92 34.89
CA LYS A 52 -4.40 -2.97 35.38
C LYS A 52 -5.42 -2.48 34.34
N ALA A 53 -5.09 -2.53 33.04
CA ALA A 53 -6.05 -2.12 32.02
C ALA A 53 -7.27 -3.05 32.01
N ASP A 54 -8.47 -2.47 32.00
CA ASP A 54 -9.72 -3.23 31.97
C ASP A 54 -9.80 -4.14 30.73
N ALA A 55 -10.51 -5.26 30.86
CA ALA A 55 -10.65 -6.24 29.78
C ALA A 55 -11.27 -5.63 28.51
N ASP A 56 -12.27 -4.76 28.68
CA ASP A 56 -12.94 -4.09 27.57
C ASP A 56 -12.01 -3.13 26.82
N VAL A 57 -11.14 -2.42 27.55
CA VAL A 57 -10.13 -1.54 26.96
C VAL A 57 -9.10 -2.35 26.18
N ARG A 58 -8.68 -3.50 26.70
CA ARG A 58 -7.77 -4.44 26.01
C ARG A 58 -8.40 -4.98 24.74
N LEU A 59 -9.64 -5.45 24.81
CA LEU A 59 -10.39 -5.95 23.66
C LEU A 59 -10.54 -4.88 22.58
N PHE A 60 -10.90 -3.66 22.98
CA PHE A 60 -11.02 -2.54 22.05
C PHE A 60 -9.69 -2.25 21.34
N TRP A 61 -8.60 -2.11 22.11
CA TRP A 61 -7.29 -1.83 21.54
C TRP A 61 -6.81 -2.93 20.59
N ASP A 62 -6.95 -4.20 20.98
CA ASP A 62 -6.52 -5.34 20.17
C ASP A 62 -7.35 -5.46 18.88
N THR A 63 -8.57 -4.90 18.86
CA THR A 63 -9.43 -4.85 17.67
C THR A 63 -9.04 -3.69 16.77
N LEU A 64 -8.86 -2.50 17.36
CA LEU A 64 -8.45 -1.30 16.65
C LEU A 64 -7.06 -1.46 16.00
N SER A 65 -6.07 -1.94 16.75
CA SER A 65 -4.71 -2.17 16.24
C SER A 65 -4.68 -3.17 15.08
N ALA A 66 -5.52 -4.21 15.13
CA ALA A 66 -5.67 -5.16 14.03
C ALA A 66 -6.34 -4.53 12.79
N ASP A 67 -7.36 -3.67 12.97
CA ASP A 67 -8.00 -2.94 11.86
C ASP A 67 -7.01 -1.97 11.18
N ILE A 68 -6.22 -1.24 11.98
CA ILE A 68 -5.19 -0.33 11.49
C ILE A 68 -4.13 -1.11 10.71
N LYS A 69 -3.64 -2.23 11.25
CA LYS A 69 -2.68 -3.07 10.53
C LYS A 69 -3.21 -3.53 9.17
N ARG A 70 -4.47 -4.00 9.10
CA ARG A 70 -5.11 -4.37 7.83
C ARG A 70 -5.16 -3.20 6.84
N HIS A 71 -5.50 -2.01 7.32
CA HIS A 71 -5.52 -0.81 6.50
C HIS A 71 -4.14 -0.52 5.90
N GLU A 72 -3.09 -0.51 6.73
CA GLU A 72 -1.73 -0.28 6.25
C GLU A 72 -1.23 -1.39 5.30
N GLU A 73 -1.55 -2.66 5.57
CA GLU A 73 -1.20 -3.78 4.70
C GLU A 73 -1.83 -3.65 3.30
N ARG A 74 -3.04 -3.08 3.22
CA ARG A 74 -3.70 -2.86 1.92
C ARG A 74 -2.98 -1.80 1.08
N HIS A 75 -2.42 -0.76 1.69
CA HIS A 75 -1.57 0.21 1.00
C HIS A 75 -0.33 -0.47 0.40
N VAL A 76 0.26 -1.44 1.11
CA VAL A 76 1.39 -2.25 0.62
C VAL A 76 0.98 -3.06 -0.62
N GLU A 77 -0.19 -3.70 -0.59
CA GLU A 77 -0.70 -4.48 -1.73
C GLU A 77 -0.93 -3.62 -2.97
N ILE A 78 -1.55 -2.44 -2.81
CA ILE A 78 -1.76 -1.49 -3.91
C ILE A 78 -0.41 -1.08 -4.52
N ALA A 79 0.59 -0.81 -3.69
CA ALA A 79 1.94 -0.45 -4.14
C ALA A 79 2.62 -1.60 -4.91
N LYS A 80 2.54 -2.84 -4.39
CA LYS A 80 3.08 -4.03 -5.08
C LYS A 80 2.44 -4.24 -6.45
N ASN A 81 1.11 -4.13 -6.53
CA ASN A 81 0.37 -4.33 -7.78
C ASN A 81 0.81 -3.31 -8.84
N HIS A 82 0.93 -2.03 -8.48
CA HIS A 82 1.39 -1.00 -9.42
C HIS A 82 2.89 -1.10 -9.73
N GLY A 83 3.70 -1.66 -8.82
CA GLY A 83 5.09 -2.00 -9.11
C GLY A 83 5.20 -3.05 -10.21
N GLY A 84 4.38 -4.11 -10.13
CA GLY A 84 4.26 -5.10 -11.19
C GLY A 84 3.71 -4.52 -12.49
N GLU A 85 2.65 -3.71 -12.42
CA GLU A 85 2.09 -3.02 -13.60
C GLU A 85 3.13 -2.15 -14.31
N LEU A 86 3.96 -1.43 -13.55
CA LEU A 86 5.03 -0.61 -14.11
C LEU A 86 6.08 -1.46 -14.82
N GLU A 87 6.51 -2.55 -14.19
CA GLU A 87 7.51 -3.45 -14.78
C GLU A 87 7.02 -4.04 -16.11
N GLU A 88 5.79 -4.55 -16.14
CA GLU A 88 5.18 -5.11 -17.34
C GLU A 88 4.97 -4.05 -18.43
N ALA A 89 4.50 -2.85 -18.06
CA ALA A 89 4.31 -1.76 -19.03
C ALA A 89 5.63 -1.31 -19.68
N LEU A 90 6.72 -1.29 -18.92
CA LEU A 90 8.05 -0.98 -19.46
C LEU A 90 8.52 -2.08 -20.42
N LYS A 91 8.40 -3.36 -20.03
CA LYS A 91 8.79 -4.50 -20.88
C LYS A 91 7.96 -4.61 -22.16
N ALA A 92 6.68 -4.22 -22.12
CA ALA A 92 5.78 -4.22 -23.28
C ALA A 92 6.01 -3.08 -24.28
N THR A 93 6.98 -2.19 -24.01
CA THR A 93 7.22 -1.02 -24.88
C THR A 93 7.87 -1.43 -26.21
N TYR A 94 7.23 -1.06 -27.32
CA TYR A 94 7.80 -1.23 -28.66
C TYR A 94 9.12 -0.47 -28.84
N PRO A 95 10.05 -0.95 -29.70
CA PRO A 95 11.25 -0.21 -30.06
C PRO A 95 10.93 1.22 -30.51
N GLN A 96 11.74 2.16 -30.03
CA GLN A 96 11.68 3.57 -30.40
C GLN A 96 12.78 3.91 -31.42
N LYS A 97 12.69 5.09 -32.05
CA LYS A 97 13.65 5.52 -33.09
C LYS A 97 15.10 5.59 -32.58
N ASN A 98 15.29 5.99 -31.32
CA ASN A 98 16.59 6.10 -30.66
C ASN A 98 16.43 5.96 -29.13
N CYS A 99 17.53 5.88 -28.40
CA CYS A 99 17.48 5.62 -26.96
C CYS A 99 16.95 6.79 -26.15
N ASP A 100 17.04 8.02 -26.64
CA ASP A 100 16.46 9.17 -25.95
C ASP A 100 14.93 9.12 -26.02
N ALA A 101 14.37 8.74 -27.17
CA ALA A 101 12.94 8.46 -27.31
C ALA A 101 12.50 7.27 -26.43
N ALA A 102 13.31 6.21 -26.34
CA ALA A 102 13.04 5.08 -25.44
C ALA A 102 13.03 5.49 -23.96
N LYS A 103 14.00 6.31 -23.53
CA LYS A 103 14.07 6.84 -22.16
C LYS A 103 12.89 7.77 -21.86
N ALA A 104 12.54 8.66 -22.79
CA ALA A 104 11.38 9.54 -22.64
C ALA A 104 10.08 8.73 -22.53
N LYS A 105 9.94 7.67 -23.33
CA LYS A 105 8.79 6.76 -23.25
C LYS A 105 8.74 6.02 -21.90
N ALA A 106 9.87 5.50 -21.42
CA ALA A 106 9.97 4.86 -20.11
C ALA A 106 9.57 5.82 -18.98
N ALA A 107 10.08 7.06 -19.01
CA ALA A 107 9.73 8.09 -18.03
C ALA A 107 8.23 8.43 -18.05
N ALA A 108 7.62 8.53 -19.24
CA ALA A 108 6.18 8.78 -19.37
C ALA A 108 5.34 7.62 -18.82
N ILE A 109 5.73 6.37 -19.07
CA ILE A 109 5.08 5.17 -18.50
C ILE A 109 5.19 5.19 -16.98
N THR A 110 6.39 5.40 -16.45
CA THR A 110 6.62 5.51 -15.00
C THR A 110 5.74 6.57 -14.35
N ALA A 111 5.70 7.78 -14.91
CA ALA A 111 4.86 8.85 -14.38
C ALA A 111 3.36 8.49 -14.39
N ALA A 112 2.89 7.87 -15.48
CA ALA A 112 1.48 7.48 -15.61
C ALA A 112 1.08 6.40 -14.60
N VAL A 113 1.91 5.36 -14.42
CA VAL A 113 1.62 4.27 -13.48
C VAL A 113 1.72 4.76 -12.04
N LEU A 114 2.70 5.60 -11.70
CA LEU A 114 2.80 6.19 -10.36
C LEU A 114 1.61 7.12 -10.04
N ALA A 115 1.13 7.89 -11.02
CA ALA A 115 -0.09 8.69 -10.83
C ALA A 115 -1.35 7.82 -10.66
N LYS A 116 -1.42 6.65 -11.29
CA LYS A 116 -2.49 5.67 -11.07
C LYS A 116 -2.40 5.06 -9.67
N HIS A 117 -1.20 4.68 -9.24
CA HIS A 117 -0.92 4.23 -7.89
C HIS A 117 -1.41 5.24 -6.84
N ASP A 118 -1.03 6.51 -6.97
CA ASP A 118 -1.38 7.55 -6.00
C ASP A 118 -2.90 7.74 -5.91
N ARG A 119 -3.60 7.71 -7.06
CA ARG A 119 -5.06 7.74 -7.09
C ARG A 119 -5.68 6.53 -6.41
N ALA A 120 -5.12 5.34 -6.59
CA ALA A 120 -5.62 4.12 -5.95
C ALA A 120 -5.45 4.17 -4.41
N GLN A 121 -4.32 4.69 -3.91
CA GLN A 121 -4.09 4.91 -2.47
C GLN A 121 -5.15 5.86 -1.90
N LEU A 122 -5.34 7.03 -2.53
CA LEU A 122 -6.32 8.03 -2.10
C LEU A 122 -7.77 7.53 -2.18
N GLN A 123 -8.09 6.74 -3.21
CA GLN A 123 -9.41 6.14 -3.35
C GLN A 123 -9.67 5.14 -2.23
N PHE A 124 -8.69 4.31 -1.89
CA PHE A 124 -8.81 3.36 -0.78
C PHE A 124 -9.04 4.09 0.54
N ASP A 125 -8.24 5.12 0.86
CA ASP A 125 -8.44 5.94 2.06
C ASP A 125 -9.82 6.58 2.14
N ARG A 126 -10.29 7.13 1.02
CA ARG A 126 -11.63 7.73 0.92
C ARG A 126 -12.72 6.71 1.24
N VAL A 127 -12.66 5.51 0.67
CA VAL A 127 -13.65 4.45 0.93
C VAL A 127 -13.55 3.93 2.35
N GLU A 128 -12.34 3.77 2.88
CA GLU A 128 -12.11 3.28 4.25
C GLU A 128 -12.64 4.24 5.31
N SER A 129 -12.42 5.54 5.13
CA SER A 129 -12.87 6.57 6.09
C SER A 129 -14.39 6.59 6.28
N VAL A 130 -15.17 6.39 5.21
CA VAL A 130 -16.64 6.33 5.27
C VAL A 130 -17.12 5.11 6.04
N ASN A 131 -16.40 4.00 5.95
CA ASN A 131 -16.84 2.71 6.49
C ASN A 131 -16.25 2.39 7.87
N PHE A 132 -15.29 3.19 8.37
CA PHE A 132 -14.50 2.89 9.55
C PHE A 132 -15.35 2.57 10.79
N GLU A 133 -16.27 3.46 11.16
CA GLU A 133 -17.08 3.32 12.38
C GLU A 133 -17.96 2.06 12.34
N SER A 134 -18.70 1.86 11.25
CA SER A 134 -19.55 0.68 11.09
C SER A 134 -18.75 -0.62 11.16
N ARG A 135 -17.52 -0.61 10.60
CA ARG A 135 -16.64 -1.77 10.59
C ARG A 135 -16.06 -2.06 11.96
N ILE A 136 -15.56 -1.06 12.70
CA ILE A 136 -14.96 -1.29 14.01
C ILE A 136 -15.99 -1.83 14.99
N LEU A 137 -17.22 -1.29 14.99
CA LEU A 137 -18.32 -1.79 15.81
C LEU A 137 -18.69 -3.24 15.46
N ARG A 138 -18.72 -3.57 14.16
CA ARG A 138 -18.97 -4.95 13.70
C ARG A 138 -17.86 -5.91 14.16
N LEU A 139 -16.60 -5.51 14.08
CA LEU A 139 -15.46 -6.32 14.50
C LEU A 139 -15.45 -6.56 16.03
N LEU A 140 -15.79 -5.54 16.81
CA LEU A 140 -15.93 -5.64 18.26
C LEU A 140 -17.02 -6.65 18.64
N ARG A 141 -18.24 -6.49 18.08
CA ARG A 141 -19.34 -7.44 18.30
C ARG A 141 -18.95 -8.87 17.97
N TYR A 142 -18.35 -9.08 16.80
CA TYR A 142 -17.90 -10.40 16.37
C TYR A 142 -16.87 -11.04 17.32
N ARG A 143 -15.92 -10.24 17.84
CA ARG A 143 -14.95 -10.75 18.83
C ARG A 143 -15.61 -11.06 20.17
N MET A 144 -16.54 -10.23 20.65
CA MET A 144 -17.29 -10.50 21.89
C MET A 144 -18.10 -11.80 21.78
N GLU A 145 -18.82 -12.02 20.69
CA GLU A 145 -19.56 -13.26 20.42
C GLU A 145 -18.64 -14.50 20.46
N ARG A 146 -17.45 -14.38 19.86
CA ARG A 146 -16.46 -15.46 19.88
C ARG A 146 -15.89 -15.75 21.26
N ILE A 147 -15.70 -14.73 22.10
CA ILE A 147 -15.30 -14.89 23.50
C ILE A 147 -16.43 -15.59 24.27
N GLY A 148 -17.67 -15.11 24.14
CA GLY A 148 -18.84 -15.71 24.80
C GLY A 148 -19.07 -17.18 24.43
N ASN A 149 -18.77 -17.56 23.19
CA ASN A 149 -18.88 -18.93 22.69
C ASN A 149 -17.61 -19.78 22.90
N GLY A 150 -16.62 -19.30 23.67
CA GLY A 150 -15.39 -20.04 23.98
C GLY A 150 -14.42 -20.24 22.80
N ARG A 151 -14.65 -19.57 21.67
CA ARG A 151 -13.81 -19.65 20.45
C ARG A 151 -12.62 -18.70 20.48
N LEU A 152 -12.56 -17.79 21.45
CA LEU A 152 -11.42 -16.93 21.74
C LEU A 152 -11.23 -16.84 23.26
N PRO A 153 -9.98 -16.77 23.75
CA PRO A 153 -9.74 -16.43 25.15
C PRO A 153 -10.18 -14.99 25.44
N PRO A 154 -10.61 -14.68 26.67
CA PRO A 154 -10.85 -13.30 27.11
C PRO A 154 -9.55 -12.48 27.06
N ALA A 155 -9.71 -11.17 26.79
CA ALA A 155 -8.62 -10.21 26.60
C ALA A 155 -7.87 -9.86 27.89
#